data_AF-A0A3S5CP95-F1
#
_entry.id   AF-A0A3S5CP95-F1
#
_cell.length_a   1.000
_cell.length_b   1.000
_cell.length_c   1.000
_cell.angle_alpha   90.00
_cell.angle_beta   90.00
_cell.angle_gamma   90.00
#
_symmetry.space_group_name_H-M   'P 1'
#
loop_
_entity.id
_entity.type
_entity.pdbx_description
1 polymer ?
#
loop_
_entity_poly.entity_id
_entity_poly.type
_entity_poly.pdbx_seq_one_letter_code
_entity_poly.pdbx_strand_id
1 'polypeptide(L)'
;MGQHREGRRVSAFLATTDGRVLAHFDASEVDVLLSLSRQFSALLHDAADPAHLVDPAIARLFPAAYRDDAAASDEFRRYTQKDLASAKLHAADRVQSALDGTAEPSLEVVLPDGRVAIGLSVEDGWSWLRHLTDLRLTLAARMGVVDDTAAFDDEPDPDVLTEDELLTRSLFDWVGYVQELFVAALEDVAGTDTIAGPSASGPSSTGE
;
A
#
# COMPACT_ATOMS: atom_id res chain seq x y z
N MET A 1 12.73 -25.72 -20.02
CA MET A 1 11.45 -26.20 -20.56
C MET A 1 10.58 -26.61 -19.39
N GLY A 2 9.66 -25.75 -18.94
CA GLY A 2 8.90 -26.05 -17.72
C GLY A 2 7.98 -24.94 -17.20
N GLN A 3 7.22 -24.31 -18.11
CA GLN A 3 5.94 -23.65 -17.83
C GLN A 3 5.96 -22.38 -16.95
N HIS A 4 5.96 -21.23 -17.64
CA HIS A 4 5.29 -20.01 -17.20
C HIS A 4 3.89 -20.35 -16.69
N ARG A 5 3.65 -20.25 -15.39
CA ARG A 5 2.30 -20.21 -14.84
C ARG A 5 1.75 -18.79 -15.06
N GLU A 6 1.36 -18.52 -16.29
CA GLU A 6 0.54 -17.38 -16.69
C GLU A 6 -0.90 -17.64 -16.19
N GLY A 7 -1.10 -17.47 -14.89
CA GLY A 7 -2.37 -17.71 -14.19
C GLY A 7 -3.03 -16.39 -13.80
N ARG A 8 -3.74 -15.77 -14.76
CA ARG A 8 -4.83 -14.79 -14.57
C ARG A 8 -4.61 -13.72 -13.49
N ARG A 9 -3.58 -12.87 -13.63
CA ARG A 9 -3.46 -11.66 -12.80
C ARG A 9 -4.08 -10.47 -13.52
N VAL A 10 -5.29 -10.08 -13.13
CA VAL A 10 -5.84 -8.77 -13.51
C VAL A 10 -6.45 -8.12 -12.28
N SER A 11 -5.60 -7.60 -11.41
CA SER A 11 -5.96 -6.58 -10.43
C SER A 11 -6.35 -5.34 -11.26
N ALA A 12 -7.64 -5.09 -11.44
CA ALA A 12 -8.13 -4.01 -12.29
C ALA A 12 -8.38 -2.79 -11.42
N PHE A 13 -7.37 -1.93 -11.29
CA PHE A 13 -7.59 -0.56 -10.84
C PHE A 13 -8.14 0.25 -12.00
N LEU A 14 -9.23 0.98 -11.77
CA LEU A 14 -9.85 1.83 -12.78
C LEU A 14 -10.11 3.21 -12.20
N ALA A 15 -9.57 4.24 -12.84
CA ALA A 15 -9.98 5.61 -12.57
C ALA A 15 -11.40 5.84 -13.08
N THR A 16 -12.21 6.53 -12.29
CA THR A 16 -13.57 6.92 -12.67
C THR A 16 -13.65 8.40 -12.98
N THR A 17 -14.66 8.78 -13.76
CA THR A 17 -14.90 10.18 -14.12
C THR A 17 -15.39 11.04 -12.95
N ASP A 18 -15.86 10.43 -11.86
CA ASP A 18 -16.23 11.11 -10.60
C ASP A 18 -15.05 11.23 -9.61
N GLY A 19 -13.82 10.97 -10.06
CA GLY A 19 -12.61 11.19 -9.29
C GLY A 19 -12.32 10.13 -8.23
N ARG A 20 -12.75 8.89 -8.45
CA ARG A 20 -12.49 7.73 -7.58
C ARG A 20 -11.61 6.71 -8.29
N VAL A 21 -11.02 5.82 -7.49
CA VAL A 21 -10.38 4.61 -8.00
C VAL A 21 -11.23 3.41 -7.62
N LEU A 22 -11.63 2.61 -8.60
CA LEU A 22 -12.24 1.30 -8.37
C LEU A 22 -11.11 0.27 -8.27
N ALA A 23 -10.96 -0.35 -7.11
CA ALA A 23 -10.01 -1.42 -6.88
C ALA A 23 -10.75 -2.76 -6.88
N HIS A 24 -10.42 -3.63 -7.84
CA HIS A 24 -10.94 -5.00 -7.87
C HIS A 24 -9.84 -6.00 -7.50
N PHE A 25 -10.15 -6.84 -6.51
CA PHE A 25 -9.34 -7.97 -6.07
C PHE A 25 -10.17 -9.25 -6.13
N ASP A 26 -9.54 -10.37 -6.51
CA ASP A 26 -10.17 -11.67 -6.33
C ASP A 26 -10.15 -12.13 -4.85
N ALA A 27 -10.89 -13.18 -4.53
CA ALA A 27 -11.00 -13.67 -3.15
C ALA A 27 -9.65 -14.05 -2.52
N SER A 28 -8.72 -14.61 -3.32
CA SER A 28 -7.40 -15.00 -2.82
C SER A 28 -6.50 -13.79 -2.58
N GLU A 29 -6.60 -12.77 -3.44
CA GLU A 29 -5.90 -11.49 -3.26
C GLU A 29 -6.42 -10.75 -2.01
N VAL A 30 -7.74 -10.75 -1.78
CA VAL A 30 -8.37 -10.22 -0.56
C VAL A 30 -7.83 -10.93 0.68
N ASP A 31 -7.83 -12.27 0.68
CA ASP A 31 -7.34 -13.06 1.82
C ASP A 31 -5.87 -12.77 2.13
N VAL A 32 -5.02 -12.63 1.10
CA VAL A 32 -3.61 -12.29 1.24
C VAL A 32 -3.44 -10.89 1.84
N LEU A 33 -4.12 -9.87 1.31
CA LEU A 33 -4.01 -8.49 1.83
C LEU A 33 -4.52 -8.37 3.25
N LEU A 34 -5.62 -9.05 3.59
CA LEU A 34 -6.14 -9.09 4.95
C LEU A 34 -5.14 -9.77 5.90
N SER A 35 -4.58 -10.91 5.49
CA SER A 35 -3.58 -11.62 6.28
C SER A 35 -2.35 -10.75 6.55
N LEU A 36 -1.78 -10.14 5.50
CA LEU A 36 -0.63 -9.24 5.62
C LEU A 36 -0.94 -8.01 6.49
N SER A 37 -2.11 -7.40 6.31
CA SER A 37 -2.52 -6.22 7.08
C SER A 37 -2.72 -6.54 8.56
N ARG A 38 -3.30 -7.70 8.89
CA ARG A 38 -3.48 -8.17 10.27
C ARG A 38 -2.14 -8.49 10.93
N GLN A 39 -1.23 -9.15 10.22
CA GLN A 39 0.13 -9.41 10.70
C GLN A 39 0.91 -8.10 10.94
N PHE A 40 0.76 -7.12 10.06
CA PHE A 40 1.34 -5.80 10.23
C PHE A 40 0.78 -5.06 11.45
N SER A 41 -0.54 -5.06 11.65
CA SER A 41 -1.16 -4.47 12.84
C SER A 41 -0.66 -5.15 14.13
N ALA A 42 -0.55 -6.48 14.14
CA ALA A 42 0.00 -7.23 15.28
C ALA A 42 1.45 -6.84 15.57
N LEU A 43 2.30 -6.79 14.53
CA LEU A 43 3.68 -6.34 14.62
C LEU A 43 3.80 -4.93 15.24
N LEU A 44 2.94 -3.99 14.84
CA LEU A 44 2.94 -2.63 15.40
C LEU A 44 2.41 -2.56 16.83
N HIS A 45 1.45 -3.42 17.21
CA HIS A 45 1.01 -3.52 18.59
C HIS A 45 2.12 -4.04 19.50
N ASP A 46 2.89 -5.03 19.04
CA ASP A 46 4.02 -5.58 19.78
C ASP A 46 5.18 -4.58 19.90
N ALA A 47 5.35 -3.68 18.92
CA ALA A 47 6.37 -2.63 18.94
C ALA A 47 6.22 -1.60 20.08
N ALA A 48 5.09 -1.59 20.79
CA ALA A 48 4.92 -0.80 22.01
C ALA A 48 5.78 -1.33 23.17
N ASP A 49 6.20 -2.60 23.12
CA ASP A 49 7.13 -3.20 24.06
C ASP A 49 8.59 -2.96 23.59
N PRO A 50 9.44 -2.32 24.42
CA PRO A 50 10.85 -2.09 24.11
C PRO A 50 11.64 -3.35 23.70
N ALA A 51 11.23 -4.55 24.15
CA ALA A 51 11.86 -5.80 23.77
C ALA A 51 11.70 -6.13 22.28
N HIS A 52 10.69 -5.59 21.61
CA HIS A 52 10.39 -5.82 20.19
C HIS A 52 11.03 -4.78 19.26
N LEU A 53 11.68 -3.75 19.79
CA LEU A 53 12.39 -2.73 19.00
C LEU A 53 13.62 -3.28 18.24
N VAL A 54 14.07 -4.50 18.56
CA VAL A 54 15.15 -5.19 17.84
C VAL A 54 14.69 -5.84 16.52
N ASP A 55 13.38 -5.84 16.24
CA ASP A 55 12.85 -6.39 14.99
C ASP A 55 13.29 -5.51 13.79
N PRO A 56 13.96 -6.07 12.77
CA PRO A 56 14.39 -5.33 11.59
C PRO A 56 13.26 -4.63 10.84
N ALA A 57 12.05 -5.18 10.84
CA ALA A 57 10.89 -4.56 10.22
C ALA A 57 10.47 -3.30 10.99
N ILE A 58 10.46 -3.34 12.32
CA ILE A 58 10.18 -2.16 13.15
C ILE A 58 11.25 -1.09 12.94
N ALA A 59 12.53 -1.47 12.90
CA ALA A 59 13.61 -0.52 12.64
C ALA A 59 13.45 0.18 11.27
N ARG A 60 12.97 -0.53 10.25
CA ARG A 60 12.75 0.03 8.90
C ARG A 60 11.47 0.88 8.81
N LEU A 61 10.43 0.55 9.58
CA LEU A 61 9.20 1.35 9.69
C LEU A 61 9.38 2.63 10.51
N PHE A 62 10.33 2.64 11.46
CA PHE A 62 10.65 3.76 12.35
C PHE A 62 12.14 4.13 12.30
N PRO A 63 12.63 4.61 11.13
CA PRO A 63 14.03 4.94 10.94
C PRO A 63 14.49 6.06 11.88
N ALA A 64 15.79 6.11 12.16
CA ALA A 64 16.38 7.21 12.92
C ALA A 64 16.20 8.53 12.18
N ALA A 65 15.71 9.57 12.86
CA ALA A 65 15.50 10.89 12.26
C ALA A 65 16.81 11.60 11.95
N TYR A 66 17.86 11.33 12.73
CA TYR A 66 19.19 11.92 12.58
C TYR A 66 20.24 10.82 12.45
N ARG A 67 20.92 10.78 11.30
CA ARG A 67 21.94 9.75 10.99
C ARG A 67 23.14 9.80 11.95
N ASP A 68 23.57 11.00 12.31
CA ASP A 68 24.81 11.23 13.04
C ASP A 68 24.59 11.64 14.51
N ASP A 69 23.34 11.60 14.99
CA ASP A 69 22.98 11.94 16.37
C ASP A 69 21.96 10.95 16.94
N ALA A 70 22.48 9.93 17.62
CA ALA A 70 21.66 8.90 18.26
C ALA A 70 20.82 9.47 19.41
N ALA A 71 21.36 10.41 20.19
CA ALA A 71 20.65 11.00 21.32
C ALA A 71 19.44 11.83 20.85
N ALA A 72 19.64 12.66 19.81
CA ALA A 72 18.55 13.41 19.18
C ALA A 72 17.53 12.47 18.51
N SER A 73 17.98 11.37 17.91
CA SER A 73 17.07 10.37 17.32
C SER A 73 16.20 9.67 18.37
N ASP A 74 16.76 9.35 19.53
CA ASP A 74 16.02 8.73 20.64
C ASP A 74 15.02 9.72 21.26
N GLU A 75 15.40 10.98 21.41
CA GLU A 75 14.49 12.05 21.84
C GLU A 75 13.34 12.24 20.84
N PHE A 76 13.67 12.30 19.54
CA PHE A 76 12.68 12.40 18.48
C PHE A 76 11.70 11.23 18.47
N ARG A 77 12.19 9.99 18.61
CA ARG A 77 11.33 8.79 18.71
C ARG A 77 10.39 8.86 19.89
N ARG A 78 10.88 9.27 21.07
CA ARG A 78 10.05 9.42 22.28
C ARG A 78 8.81 10.30 22.04
N TYR A 79 8.94 11.33 21.21
CA TYR A 79 7.86 12.27 20.93
C TYR A 79 6.99 11.90 19.72
N THR A 80 7.52 11.18 18.71
CA THR A 80 6.84 11.00 17.42
C THR A 80 6.42 9.57 17.10
N GLN A 81 7.08 8.57 17.69
CA GLN A 81 6.91 7.17 17.29
C GLN A 81 5.48 6.69 17.53
N LYS A 82 4.84 7.13 18.62
CA LYS A 82 3.46 6.78 18.94
C LYS A 82 2.48 7.30 17.89
N ASP A 83 2.61 8.56 17.51
CA ASP A 83 1.72 9.18 16.52
C ASP A 83 1.94 8.57 15.14
N LEU A 84 3.20 8.30 14.77
CA LEU A 84 3.53 7.59 13.54
C LEU A 84 2.95 6.17 13.52
N ALA A 85 3.08 5.42 14.62
CA ALA A 85 2.49 4.08 14.73
C ALA A 85 0.96 4.12 14.63
N SER A 86 0.32 5.12 15.27
CA SER A 86 -1.13 5.33 15.17
C SER A 86 -1.57 5.63 13.73
N ALA A 87 -0.81 6.43 12.98
CA ALA A 87 -1.11 6.73 11.59
C ALA A 87 -0.98 5.48 10.69
N LYS A 88 0.05 4.65 10.92
CA LYS A 88 0.25 3.37 10.21
C LYS A 88 -0.88 2.38 10.51
N LEU A 89 -1.27 2.24 11.78
CA LEU A 89 -2.39 1.39 12.19
C LEU A 89 -3.71 1.87 11.58
N HIS A 90 -3.96 3.18 11.54
CA HIS A 90 -5.15 3.72 10.90
C HIS A 90 -5.17 3.45 9.39
N ALA A 91 -4.03 3.56 8.70
CA ALA A 91 -3.94 3.19 7.28
C ALA A 91 -4.25 1.69 7.06
N ALA A 92 -3.70 0.82 7.91
CA ALA A 92 -3.98 -0.62 7.89
C ALA A 92 -5.46 -0.94 8.14
N ASP A 93 -6.10 -0.25 9.09
CA ASP A 93 -7.52 -0.41 9.43
C ASP A 93 -8.45 0.00 8.27
N ARG A 94 -8.13 1.09 7.56
CA ARG A 94 -8.89 1.49 6.36
C ARG A 94 -8.83 0.44 5.25
N VAL A 95 -7.67 -0.19 5.05
CA VAL A 95 -7.52 -1.28 4.07
C VAL A 95 -8.32 -2.50 4.52
N GLN A 96 -8.20 -2.89 5.78
CA GLN A 96 -8.91 -4.06 6.33
C GLN A 96 -10.43 -3.88 6.26
N SER A 97 -10.96 -2.77 6.75
CA SER A 97 -12.41 -2.48 6.74
C SER A 97 -12.98 -2.42 5.33
N ALA A 98 -12.24 -1.87 4.36
CA ALA A 98 -12.64 -1.85 2.97
C ALA A 98 -12.67 -3.25 2.34
N LEU A 99 -11.68 -4.10 2.63
CA LEU A 99 -11.62 -5.49 2.15
C LEU A 99 -12.64 -6.41 2.81
N ASP A 100 -12.89 -6.25 4.11
CA ASP A 100 -13.89 -7.01 4.88
C ASP A 100 -15.33 -6.52 4.61
N GLY A 101 -15.51 -5.45 3.82
CA GLY A 101 -16.83 -4.87 3.51
C GLY A 101 -17.50 -4.21 4.71
N THR A 102 -16.73 -3.81 5.72
CA THR A 102 -17.20 -3.21 6.99
C THR A 102 -16.94 -1.70 7.08
N ALA A 103 -16.33 -1.10 6.05
CA ALA A 103 -16.14 0.34 5.96
C ALA A 103 -17.49 1.07 5.90
N GLU A 104 -17.56 2.22 6.58
CA GLU A 104 -18.74 3.09 6.59
C GLU A 104 -18.41 4.49 6.01
N PRO A 105 -19.11 4.94 4.94
CA PRO A 105 -20.13 4.21 4.19
C PRO A 105 -19.52 3.02 3.42
N SER A 106 -20.36 2.04 3.07
CA SER A 106 -19.93 0.93 2.23
C SER A 106 -19.27 1.45 0.94
N LEU A 107 -18.08 0.91 0.65
CA LEU A 107 -17.29 1.24 -0.53
C LEU A 107 -17.54 0.25 -1.69
N GLU A 108 -18.47 -0.69 -1.53
CA GLU A 108 -18.73 -1.72 -2.52
C GLU A 108 -19.40 -1.12 -3.77
N VAL A 109 -18.85 -1.45 -4.94
CA VAL A 109 -19.36 -1.04 -6.24
C VAL A 109 -19.49 -2.28 -7.13
N VAL A 110 -20.69 -2.55 -7.63
CA VAL A 110 -20.92 -3.62 -8.61
C VAL A 110 -20.64 -3.08 -10.01
N LEU A 111 -19.66 -3.66 -10.69
CA LEU A 111 -19.27 -3.33 -12.06
C LEU A 111 -20.31 -3.86 -13.08
N PRO A 112 -20.37 -3.31 -14.31
CA PRO A 112 -21.31 -3.76 -15.34
C PRO A 112 -21.19 -5.24 -15.73
N ASP A 113 -20.01 -5.85 -15.51
CA ASP A 113 -19.75 -7.27 -15.76
C ASP A 113 -20.09 -8.18 -14.56
N GLY A 114 -20.67 -7.61 -13.49
CA GLY A 114 -21.09 -8.32 -12.29
C GLY A 114 -20.00 -8.53 -11.24
N ARG A 115 -18.76 -8.06 -11.48
CA ARG A 115 -17.70 -8.08 -10.47
C ARG A 115 -17.91 -7.01 -9.41
N VAL A 116 -17.39 -7.25 -8.22
CA VAL A 116 -17.40 -6.31 -7.10
C VAL A 116 -16.05 -5.59 -7.03
N ALA A 117 -16.07 -4.27 -6.89
CA ALA A 117 -14.91 -3.42 -6.68
C ALA A 117 -15.09 -2.54 -5.44
N ILE A 118 -13.98 -2.03 -4.92
CA ILE A 118 -13.94 -1.07 -3.82
C ILE A 118 -13.76 0.32 -4.43
N GLY A 119 -14.73 1.21 -4.24
CA GLY A 119 -14.67 2.60 -4.68
C GLY A 119 -13.92 3.48 -3.68
N LEU A 120 -12.66 3.75 -3.96
CA LEU A 120 -11.78 4.54 -3.11
C LEU A 120 -11.81 6.01 -3.53
N SER A 121 -11.96 6.89 -2.54
CA SER A 121 -11.64 8.31 -2.73
C SER A 121 -10.14 8.51 -2.92
N VAL A 122 -9.70 9.68 -3.40
CA VAL A 122 -8.27 10.01 -3.49
C VAL A 122 -7.60 9.93 -2.11
N GLU A 123 -8.27 10.36 -1.05
CA GLU A 123 -7.75 10.30 0.32
C GLU A 123 -7.57 8.85 0.82
N ASP A 124 -8.58 8.00 0.59
CA ASP A 124 -8.48 6.57 0.91
C ASP A 124 -7.38 5.91 0.07
N GLY A 125 -7.24 6.30 -1.20
CA GLY A 125 -6.18 5.79 -2.06
C GLY A 125 -4.78 6.14 -1.57
N TRP A 126 -4.55 7.36 -1.08
CA TRP A 126 -3.29 7.70 -0.42
C TRP A 126 -3.05 6.90 0.86
N SER A 127 -4.11 6.62 1.63
CA SER A 127 -4.00 5.78 2.84
C SER A 127 -3.61 4.35 2.49
N TRP A 128 -4.23 3.78 1.45
CA TRP A 128 -3.88 2.48 0.90
C TRP A 128 -2.43 2.44 0.38
N LEU A 129 -1.97 3.45 -0.38
CA LEU A 129 -0.57 3.51 -0.84
C LEU A 129 0.45 3.54 0.30
N ARG A 130 0.17 4.29 1.38
CA ARG A 130 1.03 4.31 2.57
C ARG A 130 1.10 2.92 3.20
N HIS A 131 -0.04 2.25 3.35
CA HIS A 131 -0.10 0.90 3.92
C HIS A 131 0.61 -0.14 3.03
N LEU A 132 0.39 -0.14 1.72
CA LEU A 132 1.09 -1.04 0.78
C LEU A 132 2.62 -0.82 0.82
N THR A 133 3.06 0.43 0.97
CA THR A 133 4.47 0.76 1.16
C THR A 133 5.00 0.16 2.47
N ASP A 134 4.26 0.29 3.57
CA ASP A 134 4.64 -0.26 4.86
C ASP A 134 4.68 -1.80 4.86
N LEU A 135 3.78 -2.46 4.13
CA LEU A 135 3.84 -3.91 3.89
C LEU A 135 5.11 -4.29 3.11
N ARG A 136 5.46 -3.55 2.06
CA ARG A 136 6.71 -3.78 1.30
C ARG A 136 7.95 -3.60 2.16
N LEU A 137 8.01 -2.57 2.99
CA LEU A 137 9.12 -2.36 3.92
C LEU A 137 9.26 -3.51 4.92
N THR A 138 8.12 -3.99 5.44
CA THR A 138 8.07 -5.13 6.36
C THR A 138 8.57 -6.41 5.69
N LEU A 139 8.09 -6.72 4.49
CA LEU A 139 8.51 -7.89 3.72
C LEU A 139 10.00 -7.80 3.33
N ALA A 140 10.47 -6.63 2.88
CA ALA A 140 11.89 -6.40 2.56
C ALA A 140 12.80 -6.67 3.75
N ALA A 141 12.43 -6.19 4.95
CA ALA A 141 13.21 -6.43 6.16
C ALA A 141 13.29 -7.92 6.52
N ARG A 142 12.23 -8.70 6.29
CA ARG A 142 12.22 -10.16 6.53
C ARG A 142 13.07 -10.93 5.52
N MET A 143 13.16 -10.45 4.29
CA MET A 143 14.08 -10.99 3.28
C MET A 143 15.55 -10.65 3.55
N GLY A 144 15.86 -9.86 4.58
CA GLY A 144 17.21 -9.38 4.83
C GLY A 144 17.70 -8.37 3.79
N VAL A 145 16.80 -7.77 3.01
CA VAL A 145 17.12 -6.68 2.07
C VAL A 145 17.43 -5.43 2.90
N VAL A 146 18.69 -5.29 3.29
CA VAL A 146 19.23 -4.08 3.90
C VAL A 146 19.61 -3.13 2.78
N ASP A 147 19.34 -1.84 2.98
CA ASP A 147 19.53 -0.70 2.07
C ASP A 147 20.88 -0.73 1.32
N ASP A 148 20.95 -1.52 0.26
CA ASP A 148 22.03 -1.54 -0.70
C ASP A 148 21.38 -1.47 -2.07
N THR A 149 21.80 -0.49 -2.87
CA THR A 149 21.42 -0.40 -4.28
C THR A 149 21.83 -1.66 -5.05
N ALA A 150 22.78 -2.45 -4.51
CA ALA A 150 23.19 -3.76 -5.02
C ALA A 150 22.36 -4.95 -4.48
N ALA A 151 21.41 -4.76 -3.54
CA ALA A 151 20.63 -5.86 -2.98
C ALA A 151 19.68 -6.52 -4.00
N PHE A 152 19.39 -5.84 -5.11
CA PHE A 152 18.67 -6.40 -6.26
C PHE A 152 19.61 -6.99 -7.33
N ASP A 153 20.92 -6.75 -7.25
CA ASP A 153 21.91 -7.30 -8.18
C ASP A 153 22.34 -8.72 -7.79
N ASP A 154 22.15 -9.11 -6.53
CA ASP A 154 22.51 -10.43 -5.99
C ASP A 154 21.25 -11.20 -5.55
N GLU A 155 20.37 -11.46 -6.53
CA GLU A 155 19.17 -12.28 -6.31
C GLU A 155 19.59 -13.74 -5.99
N PRO A 156 19.26 -14.27 -4.80
CA PRO A 156 19.62 -15.64 -4.43
C PRO A 156 18.96 -16.65 -5.37
N ASP A 157 19.68 -17.73 -5.67
CA ASP A 157 19.17 -18.84 -6.48
C ASP A 157 17.89 -19.40 -5.82
N PRO A 158 16.73 -19.45 -6.52
CA PRO A 158 15.50 -19.96 -5.94
C PRO A 158 15.63 -21.41 -5.45
N ASP A 159 16.56 -22.20 -5.99
CA ASP A 159 16.78 -23.59 -5.56
C ASP A 159 17.45 -23.69 -4.18
N VAL A 160 18.01 -22.60 -3.65
CA VAL A 160 18.62 -22.57 -2.30
C VAL A 160 17.72 -21.92 -1.24
N LEU A 161 16.62 -21.29 -1.64
CA LEU A 161 15.68 -20.65 -0.73
C LEU A 161 14.71 -21.66 -0.10
N THR A 162 14.35 -21.39 1.15
CA THR A 162 13.23 -22.07 1.80
C THR A 162 11.90 -21.68 1.16
N GLU A 163 10.86 -22.49 1.39
CA GLU A 163 9.50 -22.18 0.91
C GLU A 163 8.98 -20.84 1.46
N ASP A 164 9.30 -20.53 2.73
CA ASP A 164 8.90 -19.27 3.39
C ASP A 164 9.60 -18.04 2.77
N GLU A 165 10.88 -18.16 2.40
CA GLU A 165 11.62 -17.09 1.72
C GLU A 165 11.08 -16.86 0.30
N LEU A 166 10.81 -17.93 -0.45
CA LEU A 166 10.19 -17.86 -1.78
C LEU A 166 8.80 -17.21 -1.72
N LEU A 167 8.00 -17.57 -0.71
CA LEU A 167 6.69 -16.97 -0.48
C LEU A 167 6.83 -15.49 -0.13
N THR A 168 7.72 -15.12 0.79
CA THR A 168 7.94 -13.72 1.20
C THR A 168 8.35 -12.86 0.00
N ARG A 169 9.24 -13.37 -0.86
CA ARG A 169 9.67 -12.70 -2.09
C ARG A 169 8.52 -12.54 -3.09
N SER A 170 7.76 -13.62 -3.30
CA SER A 170 6.57 -13.59 -4.18
C SER A 170 5.52 -12.57 -3.71
N LEU A 171 5.32 -12.45 -2.39
CA LEU A 171 4.43 -11.47 -1.79
C LEU A 171 4.97 -10.04 -1.96
N PHE A 172 6.27 -9.84 -1.74
CA PHE A 172 6.91 -8.53 -1.94
C PHE A 172 6.74 -8.03 -3.37
N ASP A 173 7.00 -8.88 -4.36
CA ASP A 173 6.85 -8.56 -5.78
C ASP A 173 5.39 -8.30 -6.14
N TRP A 174 4.47 -9.14 -5.65
CA TRP A 174 3.04 -8.96 -5.91
C TRP A 174 2.50 -7.66 -5.30
N VAL A 175 2.85 -7.32 -4.06
CA VAL A 175 2.45 -6.03 -3.45
C VAL A 175 3.06 -4.86 -4.23
N GLY A 176 4.28 -5.01 -4.77
CA GLY A 176 4.90 -4.03 -5.66
C GLY A 176 4.09 -3.78 -6.91
N TYR A 177 3.74 -4.86 -7.61
CA TYR A 177 2.89 -4.80 -8.79
C TYR A 177 1.54 -4.14 -8.50
N VAL A 178 0.88 -4.51 -7.39
CA VAL A 178 -0.39 -3.90 -6.95
C VAL A 178 -0.20 -2.40 -6.71
N GLN A 179 0.89 -2.00 -6.03
CA GLN A 179 1.20 -0.59 -5.78
C GLN A 179 1.43 0.19 -7.08
N GLU A 180 2.17 -0.37 -8.05
CA GLU A 180 2.42 0.26 -9.35
C GLU A 180 1.12 0.53 -10.12
N LEU A 181 0.24 -0.48 -10.21
CA LEU A 181 -1.06 -0.31 -10.85
C LEU A 181 -1.93 0.74 -10.14
N PHE A 182 -1.84 0.78 -8.82
CA PHE A 182 -2.65 1.69 -8.04
C PHE A 182 -2.18 3.14 -8.13
N VAL A 183 -0.86 3.38 -8.18
CA VAL A 183 -0.28 4.69 -8.50
C VAL A 183 -0.77 5.17 -9.86
N ALA A 184 -0.69 4.32 -10.89
CA ALA A 184 -1.15 4.69 -12.23
C ALA A 184 -2.64 5.11 -12.23
N ALA A 185 -3.50 4.37 -11.52
CA ALA A 185 -4.91 4.73 -11.41
C ALA A 185 -5.17 6.05 -10.66
N LEU A 186 -4.37 6.37 -9.62
CA LEU A 186 -4.47 7.65 -8.91
C LEU A 186 -3.96 8.82 -9.76
N GLU A 187 -2.93 8.62 -10.57
CA GLU A 187 -2.44 9.60 -11.54
C GLU A 187 -3.50 9.91 -12.61
N ASP A 188 -4.19 8.89 -13.12
CA ASP A 188 -5.29 9.06 -14.06
C ASP A 188 -6.43 9.90 -13.44
N VAL A 189 -6.83 9.60 -12.19
CA VAL A 189 -7.82 10.41 -11.45
C VAL A 189 -7.38 11.88 -11.34
N ALA A 190 -6.13 12.14 -10.93
CA ALA A 190 -5.60 13.50 -10.80
C ALA A 190 -5.50 14.25 -12.15
N GLY A 191 -5.21 13.54 -13.24
CA GLY A 191 -5.23 14.07 -14.59
C GLY A 191 -6.63 14.48 -15.05
N THR A 192 -7.66 13.74 -14.65
CA THR A 192 -9.06 14.01 -15.03
C THR A 192 -9.57 15.32 -14.41
N ASP A 193 -9.22 15.62 -13.16
CA ASP A 193 -9.55 16.88 -12.47
C ASP A 193 -8.93 18.11 -13.16
N THR A 194 -7.76 17.94 -13.79
CA THR A 194 -7.05 19.04 -14.46
C THR A 194 -7.69 19.44 -15.79
N ILE A 195 -8.34 18.50 -16.49
CA ILE A 195 -9.03 18.76 -17.77
C ILE A 195 -10.41 19.41 -17.54
N ALA A 196 -11.04 19.17 -16.39
CA ALA A 196 -12.36 19.71 -16.03
C ALA A 196 -12.34 21.16 -15.45
N GLY A 197 -11.22 21.89 -15.59
CA GLY A 197 -11.09 23.30 -15.17
C GLY A 197 -12.14 24.23 -15.80
N PRO A 198 -12.47 25.37 -15.16
CA PRO A 198 -13.75 26.04 -15.33
C PRO A 198 -13.97 26.49 -16.77
N SER A 199 -15.03 25.95 -17.38
CA SER A 199 -15.58 26.48 -18.63
C SER A 199 -15.87 27.96 -18.43
N ALA A 200 -14.99 28.81 -18.95
CA ALA A 200 -15.18 30.24 -18.97
C ALA A 200 -16.44 30.52 -19.78
N SER A 201 -17.55 30.69 -19.08
CA SER A 201 -18.76 31.28 -19.60
C SER A 201 -18.43 32.73 -19.94
N GLY A 202 -18.04 32.97 -21.19
CA GLY A 202 -17.90 34.33 -21.72
C GLY A 202 -19.24 35.04 -21.58
N PRO A 203 -19.28 36.31 -21.15
CA PRO A 203 -20.53 37.03 -21.10
C PRO A 203 -21.01 37.26 -22.54
N SER A 204 -22.16 36.69 -22.87
CA SER A 204 -22.95 37.03 -24.05
C SER A 204 -23.27 38.53 -24.00
N SER A 205 -22.58 39.31 -24.83
CA SER A 205 -22.95 40.69 -25.09
C SER A 205 -24.14 40.69 -26.05
N THR A 206 -25.32 41.03 -25.53
CA THR A 206 -26.54 41.30 -26.28
C THR A 206 -27.10 42.65 -25.82
N GLY A 207 -27.22 43.62 -26.73
CA GLY A 207 -27.97 44.88 -26.60
C GLY A 207 -27.24 45.95 -25.77
N GLU A 208 -27.12 47.21 -26.18
CA GLU A 208 -27.93 48.08 -27.07
C GLU A 208 -27.04 49.00 -27.91
#